data_AF-A0A9D5LFG8-F1
#
_entry.id   AF-A0A9D5LFG8-F1
#
_cell.length_a   1.000
_cell.length_b   1.000
_cell.length_c   1.000
_cell.angle_alpha   90.00
_cell.angle_beta   90.00
_cell.angle_gamma   90.00
#
_symmetry.space_group_name_H-M   'P 1'
#
loop_
_entity.id
_entity.type
_entity.pdbx_description
1 polymer ?
#
loop_
_entity_poly.entity_id
_entity_poly.type
_entity_poly.pdbx_seq_one_letter_code
_entity_poly.pdbx_strand_id
1 'polypeptide(L)' 'MTFNQLDFVTYCIGSVAEGLNIDQPTVYKMLKDSGILYGYIVPAYDVLHTYSGRRITEEITEIMHERGVLK' A
#
# COMPACT_ATOMS: atom_id res chain seq x y z
N MET A 1 -4.45 -14.71 -3.21
CA MET A 1 -4.31 -13.45 -3.95
C MET A 1 -4.63 -13.73 -5.41
N THR A 2 -5.55 -12.98 -6.01
CA THR A 2 -5.88 -13.09 -7.45
C THR A 2 -4.90 -12.26 -8.29
N PHE A 3 -4.96 -12.40 -9.62
CA PHE A 3 -4.15 -11.55 -10.52
C PHE A 3 -4.46 -10.06 -10.31
N ASN A 4 -5.74 -9.68 -10.21
CA ASN A 4 -6.13 -8.28 -9.99
C ASN A 4 -5.62 -7.72 -8.66
N GLN A 5 -5.62 -8.55 -7.60
CA GLN A 5 -5.05 -8.15 -6.31
C GLN A 5 -3.54 -7.98 -6.38
N LEU A 6 -2.83 -8.83 -7.13
CA LEU A 6 -1.38 -8.70 -7.35
C LEU A 6 -1.05 -7.41 -8.10
N ASP A 7 -1.77 -7.13 -9.19
CA ASP A 7 -1.60 -5.93 -9.99
C ASP A 7 -1.86 -4.67 -9.15
N PHE A 8 -2.95 -4.67 -8.38
CA PHE A 8 -3.28 -3.57 -7.46
C PHE A 8 -2.26 -3.37 -6.35
N VAL A 9 -1.77 -4.45 -5.73
CA VAL A 9 -0.70 -4.37 -4.73
C VAL A 9 0.57 -3.77 -5.33
N THR A 10 0.92 -4.18 -6.55
CA THR A 10 2.09 -3.68 -7.26
C THR A 10 1.94 -2.18 -7.54
N TYR A 11 0.75 -1.75 -7.96
CA TYR A 11 0.40 -0.34 -8.12
C TYR A 11 0.57 0.43 -6.79
N CYS A 12 -0.02 -0.06 -5.71
CA CYS A 12 0.07 0.58 -4.38
C CYS A 12 1.52 0.77 -3.91
N ILE A 13 2.36 -0.25 -4.07
CA ILE A 13 3.79 -0.17 -3.70
C ILE A 13 4.48 0.91 -4.53
N GLY A 14 4.21 0.95 -5.83
CA GLY A 14 4.78 1.96 -6.73
C GLY A 14 4.36 3.38 -6.36
N SER A 15 3.07 3.61 -6.14
CA SER A 15 2.54 4.94 -5.82
C SER A 15 2.99 5.45 -4.45
N VAL A 16 3.10 4.57 -3.44
CA VAL A 16 3.65 4.93 -2.13
C VAL A 16 5.15 5.20 -2.21
N ALA A 17 5.90 4.40 -2.98
CA ALA A 17 7.33 4.63 -3.21
C ALA A 17 7.59 6.01 -3.83
N GLU A 18 6.81 6.38 -4.84
CA GLU A 18 6.87 7.71 -5.44
C GLU A 18 6.50 8.82 -4.44
N GLY A 19 5.41 8.65 -3.70
CA GLY A 19 4.94 9.64 -2.73
C GLY A 19 5.90 9.88 -1.55
N LEU A 20 6.62 8.84 -1.13
CA LEU A 20 7.60 8.91 -0.04
C LEU A 20 9.04 9.16 -0.52
N ASN A 21 9.27 9.18 -1.83
CA ASN A 21 10.60 9.28 -2.45
C ASN A 21 11.60 8.22 -1.93
N ILE A 22 11.16 6.96 -1.86
CA ILE A 22 11.96 5.79 -1.48
C ILE A 22 11.75 4.66 -2.49
N ASP A 23 12.62 3.65 -2.49
CA ASP A 23 12.52 2.55 -3.45
C ASP A 23 11.36 1.57 -3.15
N GLN A 24 10.82 0.97 -4.21
CA GLN A 24 9.70 0.01 -4.13
C GLN A 24 10.00 -1.23 -3.26
N PRO A 25 11.18 -1.87 -3.32
CA PRO A 25 11.52 -2.96 -2.40
C PRO A 25 11.43 -2.58 -0.92
N THR A 26 11.87 -1.37 -0.56
CA THR A 26 11.78 -0.84 0.80
C THR A 26 10.31 -0.69 1.22
N VAL A 27 9.46 -0.10 0.37
CA VAL A 27 8.02 0.00 0.64
C VAL A 27 7.37 -1.37 0.78
N TYR A 28 7.64 -2.31 -0.12
CA TYR A 28 7.13 -3.68 -0.04
C TYR A 28 7.47 -4.31 1.31
N LYS A 29 8.74 -4.19 1.74
CA LYS A 29 9.19 -4.72 3.02
C LYS A 29 8.47 -4.07 4.19
N MET A 30 8.33 -2.74 4.20
CA MET A 30 7.61 -2.00 5.24
C MET A 30 6.14 -2.44 5.34
N LEU A 31 5.45 -2.56 4.21
CA LEU A 31 4.04 -2.99 4.17
C LEU A 31 3.88 -4.47 4.57
N LYS A 32 4.81 -5.33 4.19
CA LYS A 32 4.81 -6.75 4.54
C LYS A 32 5.06 -6.96 6.04
N ASP A 33 6.14 -6.38 6.55
CA ASP A 33 6.61 -6.61 7.93
C ASP A 33 5.64 -5.98 8.96
N SER A 34 4.97 -4.88 8.61
CA SER A 34 3.91 -4.26 9.42
C SER A 34 2.55 -4.98 9.34
N GLY A 35 2.43 -5.98 8.49
CA GLY A 35 1.16 -6.67 8.21
C GLY A 35 0.13 -5.81 7.48
N ILE A 36 0.45 -4.59 7.03
CA ILE A 36 -0.46 -3.75 6.23
C ILE A 36 -0.80 -4.42 4.90
N LEU A 37 0.18 -5.05 4.27
CA LEU A 37 -0.01 -5.70 2.97
C LEU A 37 -1.10 -6.78 3.02
N TYR A 38 -0.93 -7.76 3.90
CA TYR A 38 -1.82 -8.91 4.00
C TYR A 38 -3.01 -8.69 4.94
N GLY A 39 -2.93 -7.74 5.86
CA GLY A 39 -3.98 -7.43 6.83
C GLY A 39 -4.87 -6.25 6.44
N TYR A 40 -4.51 -5.46 5.43
CA TYR A 40 -5.31 -4.33 4.97
C TYR A 40 -5.43 -4.26 3.45
N ILE A 41 -4.31 -4.09 2.72
CA ILE A 41 -4.34 -3.82 1.27
C ILE A 41 -5.00 -4.96 0.48
N VAL A 42 -4.59 -6.21 0.73
CA VAL A 42 -5.15 -7.38 0.01
C VAL A 42 -6.62 -7.63 0.40
N PRO A 43 -7.00 -7.66 1.70
CA PRO A 43 -8.40 -7.85 2.08
C PRO A 43 -9.34 -6.70 1.67
N ALA A 44 -8.84 -5.46 1.66
CA ALA A 44 -9.64 -4.28 1.32
C ALA A 44 -9.65 -3.97 -0.18
N TYR A 45 -9.13 -4.87 -1.03
CA TYR A 45 -9.06 -4.69 -2.48
C TYR A 45 -10.38 -4.18 -3.06
N ASP A 46 -11.51 -4.85 -2.78
CA ASP A 46 -12.82 -4.52 -3.36
C ASP A 46 -13.27 -3.07 -3.11
N VAL A 47 -12.79 -2.45 -2.03
CA VAL A 47 -13.06 -1.04 -1.73
C VAL A 47 -11.96 -0.15 -2.31
N LEU A 48 -10.69 -0.44 -2.01
CA LEU A 48 -9.58 0.44 -2.35
C LEU A 48 -9.37 0.58 -3.87
N HIS A 49 -9.65 -0.47 -4.65
CA HIS A 49 -9.46 -0.42 -6.11
C HIS A 49 -10.47 0.50 -6.83
N THR A 50 -11.48 1.00 -6.12
CA THR A 50 -12.45 1.98 -6.65
C THR A 50 -11.99 3.43 -6.45
N TYR A 51 -10.96 3.64 -5.64
CA TYR A 51 -10.46 4.98 -5.32
C TYR A 51 -9.55 5.53 -6.42
N SER A 52 -9.41 6.85 -6.45
CA SER A 52 -8.39 7.48 -7.28
C SER A 52 -7.00 7.12 -6.78
N GLY A 53 -6.02 7.08 -7.69
CA GLY A 53 -4.64 6.78 -7.36
C GLY A 53 -4.06 7.62 -6.23
N ARG A 54 -4.31 8.93 -6.27
CA ARG A 54 -3.89 9.86 -5.21
C ARG A 54 -4.50 9.49 -3.86
N ARG A 55 -5.80 9.17 -3.80
CA ARG A 55 -6.46 8.80 -2.55
C ARG A 55 -5.92 7.47 -2.00
N ILE A 56 -5.59 6.51 -2.87
CA ILE A 56 -4.96 5.25 -2.45
C ILE A 56 -3.60 5.52 -1.78
N THR A 57 -2.77 6.37 -2.39
CA THR A 57 -1.47 6.73 -1.81
C THR A 57 -1.63 7.40 -0.45
N GLU A 58 -2.55 8.37 -0.33
CA GLU A 58 -2.85 9.06 0.92
C GLU A 58 -3.33 8.07 2.01
N GLU A 59 -4.30 7.22 1.68
CA GLU A 59 -4.85 6.20 2.59
C GLU A 59 -3.78 5.23 3.11
N ILE A 60 -2.93 4.69 2.24
CA ILE A 60 -1.90 3.74 2.66
C ILE A 60 -0.84 4.45 3.52
N THR A 61 -0.47 5.68 3.17
CA THR A 61 0.49 6.47 3.94
C THR A 61 -0.06 6.82 5.33
N GLU A 62 -1.33 7.21 5.42
CA GLU A 62 -2.05 7.44 6.68
C GLU A 62 -1.97 6.21 7.60
N ILE A 63 -2.30 5.03 7.07
CA ILE A 63 -2.23 3.77 7.84
C ILE A 63 -0.80 3.41 8.25
N MET A 64 0.19 3.69 7.39
CA MET A 64 1.60 3.50 7.74
C MET A 64 2.02 4.40 8.91
N HIS A 65 1.51 5.62 9.01
CA HIS A 65 1.71 6.48 10.18
C HIS A 65 0.96 5.97 11.42
N GLU A 66 -0.32 5.60 11.29
CA GLU A 66 -1.13 5.08 12.41
C GLU A 66 -0.53 3.81 13.04
N ARG A 67 0.09 2.96 12.21
CA ARG A 67 0.79 1.74 12.66
C ARG A 67 2.25 1.96 13.06
N GLY A 68 2.74 3.20 13.07
CA GLY A 68 4.11 3.54 13.47
C GLY A 68 5.19 3.01 12.53
N VAL A 69 4.84 2.70 11.28
CA VAL A 69 5.77 2.26 10.23
C VAL A 69 6.55 3.46 9.68
N LEU A 70 5.87 4.59 9.51
CA LEU A 70 6.46 5.89 9.20
C LEU A 70 6.49 6.74 10.47
N LYS A 71 7.57 7.50 10.64
CA LYS A 71 7.76 8.45 11.75
C LYS A 71 7.44 9.87 11.33
#